data_AF-A0A7K6Z9I7-F1
#
_entry.id   AF-A0A7K6Z9I7-F1
#
_cell.length_a   1.000
_cell.length_b   1.000
_cell.length_c   1.000
_cell.angle_alpha   90.00
_cell.angle_beta   90.00
_cell.angle_gamma   90.00
#
_symmetry.space_group_name_H-M   'P 1'
#
loop_
_entity.id
_entity.type
_entity.pdbx_description
1 polymer ?
#
loop_
_entity_poly.entity_id
_entity_poly.type
_entity_poly.pdbx_seq_one_letter_code
_entity_poly.pdbx_strand_id
1 'polypeptide(L)' 'LLSRLYMGTATLVWNGNAVSGQESLSEFFEMLPSSEFQISVVDCQPVHDEATPSQTTVLVVICGSVKFEGNKQRDFN' A
#
# COMPACT_ATOMS: atom_id res chain seq x y z
N LEU A 1 1.99 -3.29 -13.18
CA LEU A 1 2.98 -2.20 -13.00
C LEU A 1 3.17 -1.86 -11.53
N LEU A 2 2.08 -1.66 -10.77
CA LEU A 2 2.11 -1.37 -9.32
C LEU A 2 2.88 -2.42 -8.50
N SER A 3 2.73 -3.71 -8.82
CA SER A 3 3.45 -4.80 -8.17
C SER A 3 4.97 -4.66 -8.21
N ARG A 4 5.56 -3.91 -9.17
CA ARG A 4 7.01 -3.65 -9.25
C ARG A 4 7.53 -2.67 -8.20
N LEU A 5 6.64 -1.93 -7.52
CA LEU A 5 7.00 -1.06 -6.41
C LEU A 5 7.21 -1.84 -5.09
N TYR A 6 6.87 -3.12 -5.08
CA TYR A 6 6.97 -4.00 -3.92
C TYR A 6 8.20 -4.91 -4.04
N MET A 7 8.82 -5.19 -2.90
CA MET A 7 9.83 -6.25 -2.80
C MET A 7 9.19 -7.62 -3.09
N GLY A 8 9.99 -8.57 -3.57
CA GLY A 8 9.50 -9.93 -3.89
C GLY A 8 8.85 -10.64 -2.69
N THR A 9 9.29 -10.31 -1.48
CA THR A 9 8.81 -10.84 -0.20
C THR A 9 7.78 -9.95 0.50
N ALA A 10 7.27 -8.92 -0.17
CA ALA A 10 6.34 -7.97 0.44
C ALA A 10 5.02 -8.65 0.85
N THR A 11 4.41 -8.10 1.91
CA THR A 11 3.07 -8.46 2.37
C THR A 11 2.19 -7.20 2.39
N LEU A 12 1.06 -7.26 1.70
CA LEU A 12 -0.01 -6.28 1.74
C LEU A 12 -1.11 -6.78 2.68
N VAL A 13 -1.66 -5.89 3.50
CA VAL A 13 -2.85 -6.20 4.31
C VAL A 13 -3.98 -5.26 3.88
N TRP A 14 -5.08 -5.82 3.38
CA TRP A 14 -6.24 -5.09 2.91
C TRP A 14 -7.47 -5.40 3.77
N ASN A 15 -7.93 -4.43 4.55
CA ASN A 15 -9.06 -4.57 5.48
C ASN A 15 -8.96 -5.85 6.35
N GLY A 16 -7.76 -6.15 6.86
CA GLY A 16 -7.47 -7.32 7.69
C GLY A 16 -7.08 -8.61 6.93
N ASN A 17 -7.12 -8.62 5.60
CA ASN A 17 -6.75 -9.79 4.79
C ASN A 17 -5.33 -9.64 4.24
N ALA A 18 -4.47 -10.64 4.48
CA ALA A 18 -3.09 -10.62 4.00
C ALA A 18 -2.96 -11.19 2.58
N VAL A 19 -2.12 -10.53 1.77
CA VAL A 19 -1.68 -10.95 0.43
C VAL A 19 -0.16 -10.84 0.39
N SER A 20 0.54 -11.94 0.18
CA SER A 20 2.00 -11.98 0.28
C SER A 20 2.62 -12.53 -1.00
N GLY A 21 3.76 -11.98 -1.40
CA GLY A 21 4.50 -12.42 -2.58
C GLY A 21 4.04 -11.71 -3.86
N GLN A 22 5.01 -11.49 -4.74
CA GLN A 22 4.85 -10.59 -5.89
C GLN A 22 3.77 -11.02 -6.90
N GLU A 23 3.59 -12.33 -7.10
CA GLU A 23 2.55 -12.89 -7.97
C GLU A 23 1.16 -12.55 -7.44
N SER A 24 0.86 -12.92 -6.18
CA SER A 24 -0.43 -12.64 -5.55
C SER A 24 -0.72 -11.14 -5.42
N LEU A 25 0.30 -10.31 -5.17
CA LEU A 25 0.17 -8.86 -5.23
C LEU A 25 -0.22 -8.37 -6.63
N SER A 26 0.37 -8.92 -7.69
CA SER A 26 0.04 -8.54 -9.07
C SER A 26 -1.41 -8.90 -9.41
N GLU A 27 -1.82 -10.14 -9.12
CA GLU A 27 -3.20 -10.60 -9.30
C GLU A 27 -4.18 -9.73 -8.51
N PHE A 28 -3.85 -9.41 -7.25
CA PHE A 28 -4.68 -8.56 -6.40
C PHE A 28 -4.92 -7.19 -7.03
N PHE A 29 -3.88 -6.51 -7.52
CA PHE A 29 -4.04 -5.20 -8.16
C PHE A 29 -4.80 -5.26 -9.49
N GLU A 30 -4.66 -6.35 -10.25
CA GLU A 30 -5.40 -6.54 -11.51
C GLU A 30 -6.90 -6.77 -11.30
N MET A 31 -7.28 -7.33 -10.15
CA MET A 31 -8.69 -7.54 -9.78
C MET A 31 -9.39 -6.28 -9.23
N LEU A 32 -8.65 -5.25 -8.83
CA LEU A 32 -9.24 -4.04 -8.27
C LEU A 32 -9.86 -3.16 -9.36
N PRO A 33 -11.03 -2.54 -9.09
CA PRO A 33 -11.60 -1.54 -10.00
C PRO A 33 -10.71 -0.30 -10.07
N SER A 34 -10.87 0.48 -11.14
CA SER A 34 -10.21 1.78 -11.28
C SER A 34 -10.50 2.66 -10.07
N SER A 35 -9.51 3.45 -9.63
CA SER A 35 -9.62 4.24 -8.41
C SER A 35 -8.94 5.60 -8.53
N GLU A 36 -9.52 6.57 -7.84
CA GLU A 36 -8.94 7.90 -7.63
C GLU A 36 -8.70 8.10 -6.13
N PHE A 37 -7.48 8.47 -5.77
CA PHE A 37 -7.08 8.73 -4.39
C PHE A 37 -6.82 10.23 -4.19
N GLN A 38 -7.40 10.80 -3.14
CA GLN A 38 -7.10 12.14 -2.66
C GLN A 38 -6.42 12.04 -1.30
N ILE A 39 -5.12 12.37 -1.27
CA ILE A 39 -4.31 12.33 -0.07
C ILE A 39 -4.54 13.62 0.74
N SER A 40 -4.84 13.48 2.02
CA SER A 40 -5.04 14.62 2.93
C SER A 40 -3.82 14.84 3.83
N VAL A 41 -3.24 13.76 4.34
CA VAL A 41 -2.08 13.80 5.24
C VAL A 41 -1.08 12.73 4.85
N VAL A 42 0.20 13.09 4.96
CA VAL A 42 1.33 12.17 4.88
C VAL A 42 2.23 12.41 6.08
N ASP A 43 2.52 11.36 6.84
CA ASP A 43 3.55 11.36 7.88
C ASP A 43 4.66 10.37 7.50
N CYS A 44 5.92 10.75 7.73
CA CYS A 44 7.09 9.97 7.33
C CYS A 44 8.09 9.92 8.49
N GLN A 45 8.49 8.72 8.88
CA GLN A 45 9.43 8.50 9.98
C GLN A 45 10.58 7.58 9.54
N PRO A 46 11.84 7.87 9.88
CA PRO A 46 12.93 6.95 9.63
C PRO A 46 12.77 5.69 10.48
N VAL A 47 13.12 4.54 9.92
CA VAL A 47 13.17 3.28 10.67
C VAL A 47 14.60 3.04 11.14
N HIS A 48 14.76 2.59 12.39
CA HIS A 48 16.07 2.26 12.96
C HIS A 48 16.74 1.10 12.20
N ASP A 49 18.06 1.22 12.00
CA ASP A 49 18.87 0.21 11.31
C ASP A 49 18.76 -1.19 11.92
N GLU A 50 18.50 -1.31 13.22
CA GLU A 50 18.28 -2.59 13.91
C GLU A 50 17.08 -3.37 13.37
N ALA A 51 16.05 -2.66 12.88
CA ALA A 51 14.85 -3.27 12.30
C ALA A 51 15.00 -3.56 10.80
N THR A 52 15.83 -2.78 10.08
CA THR A 52 16.12 -2.97 8.65
C THR A 52 17.62 -2.87 8.35
N PRO A 53 18.41 -3.89 8.71
CA PRO A 53 19.86 -3.82 8.60
C PRO A 53 20.34 -3.56 7.17
N SER A 54 21.22 -2.58 7.00
CA SER A 54 21.80 -2.17 5.71
C SER A 54 20.77 -1.68 4.67
N GLN A 55 19.57 -1.28 5.11
CA GLN A 55 18.50 -0.86 4.22
C GLN A 55 17.89 0.46 4.70
N THR A 56 18.10 1.54 3.94
CA THR A 56 17.47 2.83 4.23
C THR A 56 15.95 2.68 4.11
N THR A 57 15.26 2.79 5.24
CA THR A 57 13.82 2.53 5.34
C THR A 57 13.09 3.71 5.96
N VAL A 58 11.94 4.04 5.39
CA VAL A 58 11.03 5.08 5.88
C VAL A 58 9.66 4.43 6.09
N LEU A 59 9.11 4.58 7.28
CA LEU A 59 7.70 4.30 7.56
C LEU A 59 6.88 5.48 7.02
N VAL A 60 5.92 5.18 6.15
CA VAL A 60 5.01 6.17 5.57
C VAL A 60 3.59 5.84 6.00
N VAL A 61 2.89 6.81 6.59
CA VAL A 61 1.47 6.72 6.94
C VAL A 61 0.71 7.75 6.13
N ILE A 62 -0.37 7.33 5.48
CA ILE A 62 -1.17 8.15 4.57
C ILE A 62 -2.63 8.01 4.98
N CYS A 63 -3.33 9.14 5.10
CA CYS A 63 -4.79 9.13 5.16
C CYS A 63 -5.39 10.08 4.12
N GLY A 64 -6.64 9.81 3.78
CA GLY A 64 -7.36 10.59 2.78
C GLY A 64 -8.63 9.89 2.37
N SER A 65 -9.01 10.06 1.11
CA SER A 65 -10.19 9.41 0.56
C SER A 65 -9.90 8.71 -0.77
N VAL A 66 -10.66 7.65 -1.03
CA VAL A 66 -10.59 6.85 -2.25
C VAL A 66 -11.98 6.73 -2.87
N LYS A 67 -12.04 6.86 -4.20
CA LYS A 67 -13.23 6.59 -5.00
C LYS A 67 -12.91 5.50 -6.01
N PHE A 68 -13.48 4.32 -5.79
CA PHE A 68 -13.45 3.24 -6.77
C PHE A 68 -14.56 3.42 -7.81
N GLU A 69 -14.32 2.99 -9.03
CA GLU A 69 -15.32 2.95 -10.10
C GLU A 69 -16.58 2.21 -9.62
N GLY A 70 -17.76 2.79 -9.90
CA GLY A 70 -19.04 2.25 -9.46
C GLY A 70 -19.35 2.39 -7.96
N ASN A 71 -18.44 2.94 -7.15
CA ASN A 71 -18.60 3.05 -5.70
C ASN A 71 -18.67 4.52 -5.23
N LYS A 72 -19.26 4.72 -4.04
CA LYS A 72 -19.16 6.00 -3.32
C LYS A 72 -17.73 6.21 -2.80
N GLN A 73 -17.31 7.46 -2.72
CA GLN A 73 -16.06 7.84 -2.06
C GLN A 73 -16.08 7.42 -0.58
N ARG A 74 -14.92 6.98 -0.09
CA ARG A 74 -14.72 6.55 1.31
C ARG A 74 -13.39 7.07 1.84
N ASP A 75 -13.31 7.27 3.14
CA ASP A 75 -12.06 7.63 3.80
C ASP A 75 -11.21 6.38 4.06
N PHE A 76 -9.89 6.54 4.08
CA PHE A 76 -8.93 5.49 4.44
C PHE A 76 -7.83 6.04 5.36
N ASN A 77 -7.27 5.17 6.21
CA ASN A 77 -6.07 5.38 7.01
C ASN A 77 -5.27 4.08 7.19
#